data_AF-A0A0B1SNS9-F1
#
_entry.id   AF-A0A0B1SNS9-F1
#
_cell.length_a   1.000
_cell.length_b   1.000
_cell.length_c   1.000
_cell.angle_alpha   90.00
_cell.angle_beta   90.00
_cell.angle_gamma   90.00
#
_symmetry.space_group_name_H-M   'P 1'
#
loop_
_entity.id
_entity.type
_entity.pdbx_description
1 polymer ?
#
loop_
_entity_poly.entity_id
_entity_poly.type
_entity_poly.pdbx_seq_one_letter_code
_entity_poly.pdbx_strand_id
1 'polypeptide(L)'
;MSPATFKALTSDYVLQRDVVTGAYVPRGPGLMIKKLLHNNVTVELLGHSGYGGQNVRVDLANNLTIAYMSNALKNRQYSNNDK
;
A
#
# COMPACT_ATOMS: atom_id res chain seq x y z
N MET A 1 4.34 -18.19 -8.15
CA MET A 1 5.43 -17.19 -8.23
C MET A 1 6.65 -17.79 -7.52
N SER A 2 7.87 -17.61 -8.04
CA SER A 2 9.06 -18.13 -7.36
C SER A 2 9.39 -17.26 -6.13
N PRO A 3 10.01 -17.81 -5.07
CA PRO A 3 10.45 -17.02 -3.91
C PRO A 3 11.39 -15.87 -4.29
N ALA A 4 12.25 -16.08 -5.29
CA ALA A 4 13.17 -15.06 -5.78
C ALA A 4 12.43 -13.87 -6.42
N THR A 5 11.42 -14.14 -7.26
CA THR A 5 10.59 -13.10 -7.86
C THR A 5 9.80 -12.34 -6.79
N PHE A 6 9.24 -13.06 -5.81
CA PHE A 6 8.51 -12.43 -4.72
C PHE A 6 9.40 -11.49 -3.91
N LYS A 7 10.62 -11.93 -3.57
CA LYS A 7 11.61 -11.11 -2.88
C LYS A 7 11.93 -9.85 -3.70
N ALA A 8 12.19 -9.98 -4.99
CA ALA A 8 12.51 -8.84 -5.86
C ALA A 8 11.36 -7.83 -5.98
N LEU A 9 10.09 -8.27 -5.93
CA LEU A 9 8.93 -7.37 -5.97
C LEU A 9 8.64 -6.69 -4.62
N THR A 10 9.15 -7.24 -3.52
CA THR A 10 8.89 -6.77 -2.15
C THR A 10 10.11 -6.17 -1.46
N SER A 11 11.29 -6.21 -2.10
CA SER A 11 12.52 -5.57 -1.64
C SER A 11 12.70 -4.14 -2.20
N ASP A 12 13.65 -3.40 -1.66
CA ASP A 12 14.19 -2.15 -2.22
C ASP A 12 13.18 -1.01 -2.40
N TYR A 13 12.27 -0.86 -1.44
CA TYR A 13 11.32 0.25 -1.44
C TYR A 13 12.00 1.56 -1.03
N VAL A 14 11.69 2.62 -1.78
CA VAL A 14 12.20 3.97 -1.54
C VAL A 14 11.09 4.81 -0.92
N LEU A 15 11.37 5.40 0.24
CA LEU A 15 10.53 6.43 0.81
C LEU A 15 10.89 7.77 0.19
N GLN A 16 10.01 8.28 -0.68
CA GLN A 16 10.22 9.56 -1.35
C GLN A 16 8.90 10.28 -1.58
N ARG A 17 9.00 11.60 -1.79
CA ARG A 17 7.87 12.41 -2.23
C ARG A 17 7.67 12.20 -3.72
N ASP A 18 6.48 11.80 -4.09
CA ASP A 18 6.09 11.68 -5.49
C ASP A 18 5.85 13.07 -6.09
N VAL A 19 6.48 13.34 -7.23
CA VAL A 19 6.43 14.66 -7.88
C VAL A 19 5.09 14.95 -8.57
N VAL A 20 4.29 13.93 -8.88
CA VAL A 20 3.02 14.07 -9.60
C VAL A 20 1.85 14.26 -8.62
N THR A 21 1.81 13.42 -7.59
CA THR A 21 0.72 13.29 -6.62
C THR A 21 1.02 14.02 -5.31
N GLY A 22 2.27 14.40 -5.06
CA GLY A 22 2.73 14.98 -3.80
C GLY A 22 2.76 14.01 -2.62
N ALA A 23 2.40 12.74 -2.82
CA ALA A 23 2.33 11.74 -1.76
C ALA A 23 3.74 11.36 -1.26
N TYR A 24 3.90 11.26 0.06
CA TYR A 24 5.14 10.81 0.69
C TYR A 24 4.94 9.39 1.24
N VAL A 25 5.29 8.39 0.44
CA VAL A 25 4.93 6.99 0.71
C VAL A 25 6.05 6.05 0.23
N PRO A 26 6.33 4.96 0.96
CA PRO A 26 7.30 3.96 0.51
C PRO A 26 6.72 3.15 -0.66
N ARG A 27 7.47 3.09 -1.76
CA ARG A 27 7.08 2.35 -2.97
C ARG A 27 8.22 1.44 -3.43
N GLY A 28 7.86 0.22 -3.79
CA GLY A 28 8.72 -0.73 -4.49
C GLY A 28 8.29 -0.89 -5.96
N PRO A 29 8.70 -1.98 -6.62
CA PRO A 29 8.32 -2.27 -8.01
C PRO A 29 6.80 -2.47 -8.19
N GLY A 30 6.08 -1.39 -8.50
CA GLY A 30 4.63 -1.40 -8.75
C GLY A 30 3.75 -1.55 -7.50
N LEU A 31 4.34 -1.68 -6.31
CA LEU A 31 3.64 -1.85 -5.04
C LEU A 31 3.93 -0.71 -4.07
N MET A 32 2.94 -0.38 -3.26
CA MET A 32 3.04 0.55 -2.14
C MET A 32 3.02 -0.22 -0.82
N ILE A 33 3.86 0.22 0.11
CA ILE A 33 3.85 -0.25 1.49
C ILE A 33 3.11 0.78 2.35
N LYS A 34 2.25 0.30 3.24
CA LYS A 34 1.62 1.15 4.26
C LYS A 34 1.79 0.50 5.62
N LYS A 35 2.31 1.27 6.57
CA LYS A 35 2.33 0.91 7.98
C LYS A 35 1.03 1.36 8.62
N LEU A 36 0.34 0.45 9.30
CA LEU A 36 -0.88 0.72 10.04
C LEU A 36 -0.64 0.37 11.51
N LEU A 37 -0.80 1.35 12.40
CA LEU A 37 -0.83 1.09 13.83
C LEU A 37 -2.25 0.67 14.23
N HIS A 38 -2.40 -0.53 14.78
CA HIS A 38 -3.67 -1.04 15.30
C HIS A 38 -3.41 -1.80 16.59
N ASN A 39 -4.10 -1.43 17.68
CA ASN A 39 -3.95 -2.06 19.01
C ASN A 39 -2.48 -2.17 19.47
N ASN A 40 -1.68 -1.09 19.32
CA ASN A 40 -0.24 -1.05 19.59
C ASN A 40 0.63 -2.00 18.76
N VAL A 41 0.08 -2.64 17.73
CA VAL A 41 0.81 -3.46 16.77
C VAL A 41 0.94 -2.70 15.46
N THR A 42 2.15 -2.60 14.92
CA THR A 42 2.37 -2.05 13.58
C THR A 42 2.28 -3.17 12.57
N VAL A 43 1.33 -3.06 11.66
CA VAL A 43 1.11 -4.00 10.55
C VAL A 43 1.62 -3.38 9.26
N GLU A 44 2.37 -4.15 8.47
CA GLU A 44 2.84 -3.74 7.16
C GLU A 44 1.94 -4.32 6.06
N LEU A 45 1.37 -3.43 5.24
CA LEU A 45 0.42 -3.76 4.19
C LEU A 45 1.01 -3.44 2.82
N LEU A 46 1.26 -4.48 2.04
CA LEU A 46 1.73 -4.41 0.66
C LEU A 46 0.55 -4.37 -0.31
N GLY A 47 0.56 -3.48 -1.31
CA GLY A 47 -0.46 -3.49 -2.34
C GLY A 47 -0.61 -2.15 -3.04
N HIS A 48 -1.82 -1.78 -3.44
CA HIS A 48 -2.05 -0.54 -4.18
C HIS A 48 -3.42 0.07 -3.90
N SER A 49 -3.49 1.40 -3.85
CA SER A 49 -4.74 2.15 -3.83
C SER A 49 -5.08 2.66 -5.22
N GLY A 50 -6.30 2.41 -5.66
CA GLY A 50 -6.86 2.96 -6.89
C GLY A 50 -7.51 4.33 -6.62
N TYR A 51 -7.62 5.13 -7.67
CA TYR A 51 -8.44 6.34 -7.64
C TYR A 51 -9.91 5.98 -7.35
N GLY A 52 -10.62 6.81 -6.58
CA GLY A 52 -11.99 6.51 -6.17
C GLY A 52 -12.13 5.84 -4.81
N GLY A 53 -11.03 5.51 -4.14
CA GLY A 53 -11.02 4.86 -2.83
C GLY A 53 -10.88 3.33 -2.86
N GLN A 54 -10.73 2.75 -4.04
CA GLN A 54 -10.45 1.33 -4.25
C GLN A 54 -9.10 0.92 -3.64
N ASN A 55 -9.00 -0.28 -3.07
CA ASN A 55 -7.76 -0.71 -2.42
C ASN A 55 -7.62 -2.23 -2.40
N VAL A 56 -6.41 -2.72 -2.69
CA VAL A 56 -6.04 -4.12 -2.48
C VAL A 56 -4.75 -4.15 -1.71
N ARG A 57 -4.72 -4.91 -0.60
CA ARG A 57 -3.57 -5.04 0.30
C ARG A 57 -3.41 -6.48 0.77
N VAL A 58 -2.16 -6.85 1.05
CA VAL A 58 -1.77 -8.13 1.62
C VAL A 58 -0.92 -7.86 2.86
N ASP A 59 -1.27 -8.53 3.94
CA ASP A 59 -0.48 -8.67 5.15
C ASP A 59 0.14 -10.08 5.15
N LEU A 60 1.45 -10.12 4.92
CA LEU A 60 2.19 -11.38 4.83
C LEU A 60 2.42 -12.03 6.20
N ALA A 61 2.47 -11.23 7.27
CA ALA A 61 2.73 -11.72 8.62
C ALA A 61 1.51 -12.51 9.14
N ASN A 62 0.30 -12.04 8.79
CA ASN A 62 -0.96 -12.65 9.23
C ASN A 62 -1.65 -13.47 8.14
N ASN A 63 -1.02 -13.65 6.98
CA ASN A 63 -1.57 -14.35 5.81
C ASN A 63 -2.99 -13.85 5.44
N LEU A 64 -3.18 -12.53 5.47
CA LEU A 64 -4.46 -11.87 5.24
C LEU A 64 -4.41 -11.02 3.97
N THR A 65 -5.42 -11.16 3.12
CA THR A 65 -5.61 -10.29 1.95
C THR A 65 -6.90 -9.53 2.10
N ILE A 66 -6.84 -8.22 1.85
CA ILE A 66 -7.97 -7.29 1.96
C ILE A 66 -8.18 -6.64 0.59
N ALA A 67 -9.39 -6.74 0.06
CA ALA A 67 -9.80 -6.04 -1.14
C ALA A 67 -11.07 -5.23 -0.86
N TYR A 68 -11.01 -3.93 -1.12
CA TYR A 68 -12.15 -3.02 -1.06
C TYR A 68 -12.40 -2.44 -2.44
N MET A 69 -13.54 -2.80 -3.03
CA MET A 69 -13.98 -2.37 -4.35
C MET A 69 -15.31 -1.62 -4.22
N SER A 70 -15.44 -0.52 -4.98
CA SER A 70 -16.66 0.29 -5.00
C SER A 70 -16.78 1.01 -6.33
N ASN A 71 -18.02 1.25 -6.75
CA ASN A 71 -18.38 2.11 -7.87
C ASN A 71 -18.72 3.56 -7.42
N ALA A 72 -18.81 3.81 -6.11
CA ALA A 72 -19.04 5.13 -5.55
C ALA A 72 -17.72 5.90 -5.50
N LEU A 73 -17.37 6.52 -6.63
CA LEU A 73 -16.12 7.25 -6.81
C LEU A 73 -15.99 8.38 -5.78
N LYS A 74 -15.06 8.23 -4.83
CA LYS A 74 -14.65 9.34 -3.95
C LYS A 74 -13.51 10.10 -4.62
N ASN A 75 -13.53 11.44 -4.57
CA ASN A 75 -12.43 12.27 -5.06
C ASN A 75 -11.21 12.17 -4.12
N ARG A 76 -10.54 11.02 -4.12
CA ARG A 76 -9.39 10.70 -3.27
C ARG A 76 -8.59 9.56 -3.89
N GLN A 77 -7.28 9.75 -4.00
CA GLN A 77 -6.34 8.72 -4.45
C GLN A 77 -5.56 8.07 -3.29
N TYR A 78 -5.24 8.86 -2.25
CA TYR A 78 -4.51 8.40 -1.07
C TYR A 78 -5.21 8.85 0.22
N SER A 79 -5.17 8.00 1.24
CA SER A 79 -5.58 8.35 2.60
C SER A 79 -4.36 8.83 3.36
N ASN A 80 -4.11 10.14 3.37
CA ASN A 80 -3.12 10.77 4.23
C ASN A 80 -3.68 10.78 5.66
N ASN A 81 -2.99 10.13 6.60
CA ASN A 81 -3.19 10.34 8.04
C ASN A 81 -2.19 11.38 8.59
N ASP A 82 -1.53 12.15 7.71
CA ASP A 82 -0.48 13.09 8.11
C ASP A 82 -1.01 14.55 8.16
N LYS A 83 -2.13 14.74 8.84
CA LYS A 83 -2.53 16.00 9.44
C LYS A 83 -3.14 15.75 10.81
#